data_AF-A0A650MD11-F1
#
_entry.id   AF-A0A650MD11-F1
#
_cell.length_a   1.000
_cell.length_b   1.000
_cell.length_c   1.000
_cell.angle_alpha   90.00
_cell.angle_beta   90.00
_cell.angle_gamma   90.00
#
_symmetry.space_group_name_H-M   'P 1'
#
loop_
_entity.id
_entity.type
_entity.pdbx_description
1 polymer ?
#
loop_
_entity_poly.entity_id
_entity_poly.type
_entity_poly.pdbx_seq_one_letter_code
_entity_poly.pdbx_strand_id
1 'polypeptide(L)'
;MGIDFRISSLYICVDDMTRAINFYEELFDQKVTVRDEIYSVFDINGFRYGLFNYKKMNERHTFGNNCLPSIEVSDLNEFTEKLKILKVK
;
A
#
# COMPACT_ATOMS: atom_id res chain seq x y z
N MET A 1 -23.59 -6.78 25.70
CA MET A 1 -22.46 -7.03 24.79
C MET A 1 -22.30 -5.80 23.93
N GLY A 2 -21.16 -5.11 24.04
CA GLY A 2 -20.87 -3.92 23.25
C GLY A 2 -20.47 -4.28 21.82
N ILE A 3 -20.32 -3.26 20.98
CA ILE A 3 -19.79 -3.41 19.62
C ILE A 3 -18.27 -3.23 19.68
N ASP A 4 -17.53 -4.17 19.10
CA ASP A 4 -16.08 -4.08 18.91
C ASP A 4 -15.76 -3.68 17.46
N PHE A 5 -14.88 -2.70 17.27
CA PHE A 5 -14.44 -2.22 15.95
C PHE A 5 -12.99 -2.60 15.69
N ARG A 6 -12.68 -3.04 14.47
CA ARG A 6 -11.31 -3.32 14.00
C ARG A 6 -11.09 -2.71 12.63
N ILE A 7 -9.99 -1.99 12.45
CA ILE A 7 -9.56 -1.54 11.13
C ILE A 7 -8.88 -2.73 10.44
N SER A 8 -9.40 -3.13 9.27
CA SER A 8 -8.86 -4.25 8.49
C SER A 8 -8.46 -3.84 7.07
N SER A 9 -8.50 -2.55 6.75
CA SER A 9 -8.16 -2.06 5.43
C SER A 9 -7.75 -0.60 5.45
N LEU A 10 -6.83 -0.25 4.56
CA LEU A 10 -6.56 1.13 4.16
C LEU A 10 -6.30 1.16 2.66
N TYR A 11 -6.31 2.34 2.04
CA TYR A 11 -5.78 2.51 0.70
C TYR A 11 -4.93 3.77 0.60
N ILE A 12 -4.03 3.78 -0.37
CA ILE A 12 -3.27 4.95 -0.78
C ILE A 12 -3.54 5.29 -2.24
N CYS A 13 -3.50 6.58 -2.55
CA CYS A 13 -3.60 7.05 -3.91
C CYS A 13 -2.30 6.82 -4.67
N VAL A 14 -2.40 6.32 -5.90
CA VAL A 14 -1.28 6.07 -6.80
C VAL A 14 -1.53 6.70 -8.16
N ASP A 15 -0.46 7.20 -8.77
CA ASP A 15 -0.50 7.82 -10.10
C ASP A 15 -0.43 6.80 -11.24
N ASP A 16 0.38 5.75 -11.04
CA ASP A 16 0.65 4.68 -11.98
C ASP A 16 0.48 3.35 -11.26
N MET A 17 -0.60 2.65 -11.58
CA MET A 17 -0.96 1.39 -10.93
C MET A 17 0.07 0.29 -11.17
N THR A 18 0.58 0.15 -12.39
CA THR A 18 1.55 -0.91 -12.71
C THR A 18 2.85 -0.68 -11.95
N ARG A 19 3.35 0.56 -11.94
CA ARG A 19 4.55 0.92 -11.19
C ARG A 19 4.36 0.69 -9.69
N ALA A 20 3.20 1.10 -9.14
CA ALA A 20 2.91 0.93 -7.72
C ALA A 20 2.81 -0.55 -7.33
N ILE A 21 2.10 -1.37 -8.11
CA ILE A 21 2.02 -2.80 -7.84
C ILE A 21 3.41 -3.42 -7.86
N ASN A 22 4.24 -3.15 -8.87
CA ASN A 22 5.58 -3.72 -8.93
C ASN A 22 6.42 -3.35 -7.70
N PHE A 23 6.36 -2.07 -7.28
CA PHE A 23 7.03 -1.62 -6.06
C PHE A 23 6.56 -2.36 -4.81
N TYR A 24 5.24 -2.47 -4.60
CA TYR A 24 4.70 -3.13 -3.40
C TYR A 24 4.83 -4.65 -3.44
N GLU A 25 4.84 -5.28 -4.62
CA GLU A 25 5.16 -6.70 -4.75
C GLU A 25 6.59 -6.99 -4.31
N GLU A 26 7.54 -6.13 -4.67
CA GLU A 26 8.93 -6.24 -4.19
C GLU A 26 9.05 -5.85 -2.71
N LEU A 27 8.36 -4.81 -2.24
CA LEU A 27 8.43 -4.37 -0.84
C LEU A 27 7.89 -5.43 0.13
N PHE A 28 6.75 -6.05 -0.19
CA PHE A 28 6.11 -7.05 0.66
C PHE A 28 6.55 -8.49 0.37
N ASP A 29 7.41 -8.71 -0.63
CA ASP A 29 7.79 -10.05 -1.13
C ASP A 29 6.58 -10.93 -1.46
N GLN A 30 5.52 -10.32 -1.96
CA GLN A 30 4.22 -10.97 -2.19
C GLN A 30 3.58 -10.44 -3.46
N LYS A 31 2.92 -11.32 -4.23
CA LYS A 31 2.11 -10.89 -5.39
C LYS A 31 0.84 -10.16 -4.96
N VAL A 32 0.42 -9.18 -5.77
CA VAL A 32 -0.86 -8.49 -5.55
C VAL A 32 -2.00 -9.51 -5.50
N THR A 33 -2.87 -9.37 -4.51
CA THR A 33 -3.99 -10.30 -4.30
C THR A 33 -5.12 -10.06 -5.30
N VAL A 34 -5.43 -8.79 -5.55
CA VAL A 34 -6.38 -8.37 -6.59
C VAL A 34 -5.72 -7.32 -7.46
N ARG A 35 -5.56 -7.64 -8.75
CA ARG A 35 -5.01 -6.72 -9.74
C ARG A 35 -6.16 -6.10 -10.54
N ASP A 36 -6.25 -4.78 -10.49
CA ASP A 36 -7.19 -3.97 -11.26
C ASP A 36 -6.58 -2.59 -11.55
N GLU A 37 -7.01 -1.97 -12.64
CA GLU A 37 -6.46 -0.69 -13.10
C GLU A 37 -6.90 0.53 -12.28
N ILE A 38 -8.05 0.44 -11.60
CA ILE A 38 -8.61 1.47 -10.71
C ILE A 38 -8.25 1.16 -9.27
N TYR A 39 -8.48 -0.09 -8.80
CA TYR A 39 -8.30 -0.45 -7.40
C TYR A 39 -7.68 -1.84 -7.20
N SER A 40 -6.38 -1.87 -6.94
CA SER A 40 -5.64 -3.11 -6.62
C SER A 40 -5.48 -3.30 -5.12
N VAL A 41 -5.33 -4.54 -4.66
CA VAL A 41 -5.27 -4.88 -3.22
C VAL A 41 -4.19 -5.91 -2.92
N PHE A 42 -3.44 -5.69 -1.85
CA PHE A 42 -2.64 -6.70 -1.16
C PHE A 42 -3.36 -7.13 0.12
N ASP A 43 -3.55 -8.43 0.32
CA ASP A 43 -3.94 -8.99 1.61
C ASP A 43 -2.67 -9.34 2.39
N ILE A 44 -2.36 -8.57 3.42
CA ILE A 44 -1.17 -8.73 4.26
C ILE A 44 -1.66 -9.21 5.63
N ASN A 45 -1.57 -10.52 5.88
CA ASN A 45 -1.98 -11.14 7.14
C ASN A 45 -3.44 -10.80 7.55
N GLY A 46 -4.36 -10.74 6.59
CA GLY A 46 -5.77 -10.40 6.83
C GLY A 46 -6.07 -8.90 6.87
N PHE A 47 -5.06 -8.05 6.62
CA PHE A 47 -5.22 -6.61 6.45
C PHE A 47 -5.14 -6.23 4.97
N ARG A 48 -6.15 -5.54 4.45
CA ARG A 48 -6.24 -5.15 3.04
C ARG A 48 -5.55 -3.81 2.79
N TYR A 49 -4.39 -3.84 2.14
CA TYR A 49 -3.68 -2.66 1.69
C TYR A 49 -4.03 -2.36 0.23
N GLY A 50 -4.86 -1.34 0.01
CA GLY A 50 -5.34 -0.94 -1.31
C GLY A 50 -4.47 0.11 -2.00
N LEU A 51 -4.39 0.01 -3.32
CA LEU A 51 -3.84 1.03 -4.21
C LEU A 51 -4.98 1.59 -5.05
N PHE A 52 -5.15 2.91 -5.05
CA PHE A 52 -6.25 3.57 -5.75
C PHE A 52 -5.75 4.56 -6.81
N ASN A 53 -6.12 4.33 -8.07
CA ASN A 53 -5.79 5.22 -9.18
C ASN A 53 -6.83 6.33 -9.33
N TYR A 54 -6.70 7.37 -8.49
CA TYR A 54 -7.61 8.50 -8.47
C TYR A 54 -7.72 9.23 -9.83
N LYS A 55 -6.65 9.20 -10.65
CA LYS A 55 -6.65 9.83 -11.99
C LYS A 55 -7.64 9.17 -12.93
N LYS A 56 -7.79 7.84 -12.88
CA LYS A 56 -8.77 7.12 -13.70
C LYS A 56 -10.22 7.45 -13.33
N MET A 57 -10.45 7.87 -12.10
CA MET A 57 -11.77 8.27 -11.60
C MET A 57 -12.05 9.77 -11.75
N ASN A 58 -11.12 10.54 -12.35
CA ASN A 58 -11.19 12.00 -12.44
C ASN A 58 -11.38 12.69 -11.06
N GLU A 59 -10.88 12.07 -9.99
CA GLU A 59 -10.96 12.64 -8.65
C GLU A 59 -9.84 13.65 -8.43
N ARG A 60 -10.17 14.77 -7.77
CA ARG A 60 -9.15 15.74 -7.35
C ARG A 60 -8.45 15.21 -6.11
N HIS A 61 -7.17 14.89 -6.23
CA HIS A 61 -6.34 14.50 -5.09
C HIS A 61 -5.32 15.59 -4.75
N THR A 62 -5.07 15.81 -3.47
CA THR A 62 -4.01 16.69 -2.96
C THR A 62 -3.09 15.87 -2.09
N PHE A 63 -1.84 15.76 -2.50
CA PHE A 63 -0.81 15.06 -1.72
C PHE A 63 -0.42 15.89 -0.50
N GLY A 64 -0.31 15.24 0.65
CA GLY A 64 0.11 15.82 1.91
C GLY A 64 0.64 14.72 2.84
N ASN A 65 1.03 15.09 4.05
CA ASN A 65 1.60 14.20 5.07
C ASN A 65 0.56 13.76 6.14
N ASN A 66 -0.72 13.90 5.83
CA ASN A 66 -1.80 13.77 6.82
C ASN A 66 -2.24 12.32 7.05
N CYS A 67 -1.88 11.39 6.15
CA CYS A 67 -2.22 9.97 6.25
C CYS A 67 -0.99 9.14 5.89
N LEU A 68 -0.26 8.70 6.91
CA LEU A 68 0.97 7.92 6.77
C LEU A 68 0.66 6.46 7.17
N PRO A 69 0.58 5.51 6.22
CA PRO A 69 0.46 4.11 6.58
C PRO A 69 1.78 3.65 7.22
N SER A 70 1.72 3.34 8.51
CA SER A 70 2.84 2.73 9.23
C SER A 70 2.86 1.23 8.97
N ILE A 71 4.05 0.69 8.71
CA ILE A 71 4.28 -0.75 8.53
C ILE A 71 5.19 -1.20 9.67
N GLU A 72 4.71 -2.15 10.47
CA GLU A 72 5.53 -2.82 11.47
C GLU A 72 6.38 -3.90 10.78
N VAL A 73 7.66 -3.98 11.14
CA VAL A 73 8.61 -4.94 10.59
C VAL A 73 9.35 -5.64 11.72
N SER A 74 9.74 -6.89 11.51
CA SER A 74 10.46 -7.70 12.51
C SER A 74 11.90 -7.24 12.75
N ASP A 75 12.56 -6.72 11.71
CA ASP A 75 13.93 -6.19 11.78
C ASP A 75 14.05 -4.91 10.95
N LEU A 76 14.34 -3.80 11.63
CA LEU A 76 14.48 -2.49 10.99
C LEU A 76 15.74 -2.38 10.12
N ASN A 77 16.83 -3.08 10.46
CA ASN A 77 18.08 -3.03 9.69
C ASN A 77 17.91 -3.75 8.36
N GLU A 78 17.32 -4.95 8.37
CA GLU A 78 17.04 -5.69 7.12
C GLU A 78 16.08 -4.90 6.23
N PHE A 79 15.02 -4.32 6.82
CA PHE A 79 14.09 -3.47 6.08
C PHE A 79 14.79 -2.24 5.47
N THR A 80 15.71 -1.61 6.21
CA THR A 80 16.48 -0.45 5.72
C THR A 80 17.38 -0.83 4.53
N GLU A 81 18.05 -1.99 4.57
CA GLU A 81 18.84 -2.47 3.43
C GLU A 81 17.94 -2.76 2.22
N LYS A 82 16.76 -3.35 2.44
CA LYS A 82 15.78 -3.57 1.37
C LYS A 82 15.35 -2.27 0.71
N LEU A 83 15.07 -1.22 1.49
CA LEU A 83 14.71 0.10 0.96
C LEU A 83 15.80 0.72 0.07
N LYS A 84 17.08 0.49 0.39
CA LYS A 84 18.22 0.93 -0.45
C LYS A 84 18.22 0.23 -1.81
N ILE A 85 17.94 -1.08 -1.84
CA ILE A 85 17.84 -1.87 -3.07
C ILE A 85 16.68 -1.36 -3.94
N LEU A 86 15.54 -1.07 -3.31
CA LEU A 86 14.35 -0.52 -3.97
C LEU A 86 14.51 0.95 -4.43
N LYS A 87 15.65 1.58 -4.13
CA LYS A 87 15.97 2.97 -4.49
C LYS A 87 14.90 3.97 -4.03
N VAL A 88 14.28 3.70 -2.88
CA VAL A 88 13.38 4.64 -2.21
C VAL A 88 14.22 5.83 -1.75
N LYS A 89 13.86 7.03 -2.20
CA LYS A 89 14.55 8.28 -1.86
C LYS A 89 14.07 8.85 -0.54
#